data_AF-A0A1V0J8K3-F1
#
_entry.id   AF-A0A1V0J8K3-F1
#
_cell.length_a   1.000
_cell.length_b   1.000
_cell.length_c   1.000
_cell.angle_alpha   90.00
_cell.angle_beta   90.00
_cell.angle_gamma   90.00
#
_symmetry.space_group_name_H-M   'P 1'
#
loop_
_entity.id
_entity.type
_entity.pdbx_description
1 polymer ?
#
loop_
_entity_poly.entity_id
_entity_poly.type
_entity_poly.pdbx_seq_one_letter_code
_entity_poly.pdbx_strand_id
1 'polypeptide(L)'
;FPRVNALSFWFTFVALLMVYQSFFIGGGPGSSWTFYPPLSVEGQPELSLDTMILGLHTVGIGSLLGAINFMVTTQNMRSTAVTLDQISMFVWTSYLTSFLLVLSVPILAGSLLFLLLDRNFNTSFYDTKKGGNPLLYQHLFWFFGHPEVYVIILPVFGIISEAVLFLTDKDRLFGQTSMTFASIWIAVLGTSVWGHHMYTAGLDID
;
A
#
# COMPACT_ATOMS: atom_id res chain seq x y z
N PHE A 1 6.33 5.67 18.95
CA PHE A 1 7.73 6.00 18.56
C PHE A 1 7.85 7.36 17.89
N PRO A 2 8.02 8.47 18.64
CA PRO A 2 8.03 9.82 18.08
C PRO A 2 9.11 10.07 17.01
N ARG A 3 10.34 9.57 17.20
CA ARG A 3 11.43 9.72 16.23
C ARG A 3 11.19 8.94 14.94
N VAL A 4 10.63 7.73 15.05
CA VAL A 4 10.23 6.91 13.88
C VAL A 4 9.11 7.60 13.10
N ASN A 5 8.17 8.25 13.80
CA ASN A 5 7.11 9.03 13.16
C ASN A 5 7.66 10.24 12.38
N ALA A 6 8.63 10.96 12.96
CA ALA A 6 9.30 12.05 12.26
C ALA A 6 10.08 11.53 11.03
N LEU A 7 10.73 10.37 11.16
CA LEU A 7 11.46 9.75 10.06
C LEU A 7 10.52 9.31 8.92
N SER A 8 9.34 8.77 9.24
CA SER A 8 8.30 8.43 8.27
C SER A 8 7.95 9.63 7.37
N PHE A 9 7.71 10.81 7.97
CA PHE A 9 7.48 12.05 7.23
C PHE A 9 8.64 12.41 6.29
N TRP A 10 9.89 12.34 6.78
CA TRP A 10 11.04 12.70 5.97
C TRP A 10 11.26 11.74 4.81
N PHE A 11 11.03 10.44 4.98
CA PHE A 11 11.05 9.48 3.88
C PHE A 11 10.00 9.81 2.82
N THR A 12 8.77 10.13 3.23
CA THR A 12 7.72 10.55 2.28
C THR A 12 8.11 11.81 1.52
N PHE A 13 8.70 12.81 2.20
CA PHE A 13 9.15 14.04 1.55
C PHE A 13 10.27 13.77 0.53
N VAL A 14 11.27 12.97 0.89
CA VAL A 14 12.37 12.60 -0.03
C VAL A 14 11.81 11.80 -1.21
N ALA A 15 10.91 10.86 -0.97
CA ALA A 15 10.26 10.08 -2.02
C ALA A 15 9.51 10.97 -3.02
N LEU A 16 8.78 11.98 -2.54
CA LEU A 16 8.12 12.96 -3.40
C LEU A 16 9.12 13.66 -4.33
N LEU A 17 10.28 14.09 -3.79
CA LEU A 17 11.32 14.73 -4.60
C LEU A 17 11.89 13.79 -5.65
N MET A 18 12.14 12.52 -5.30
CA MET A 18 12.63 11.51 -6.24
C MET A 18 11.62 11.22 -7.36
N VAL A 19 10.36 11.00 -7.00
CA VAL A 19 9.26 10.77 -7.96
C VAL A 19 9.11 11.98 -8.87
N TYR A 20 9.12 13.20 -8.32
CA TYR A 20 9.03 14.42 -9.13
C TYR A 20 10.22 14.57 -10.09
N GLN A 21 11.44 14.32 -9.60
CA GLN A 21 12.64 14.39 -10.43
C GLN A 21 12.62 13.36 -11.57
N SER A 22 12.02 12.18 -11.35
CA SER A 22 11.97 11.11 -12.36
C SER A 22 11.34 11.55 -13.69
N PHE A 23 10.39 12.49 -13.66
CA PHE A 23 9.74 13.04 -14.86
C PHE A 23 10.66 13.91 -15.72
N PHE A 24 11.79 14.37 -15.17
CA PHE A 24 12.75 15.24 -15.86
C PHE A 24 14.03 14.52 -16.27
N ILE A 25 14.10 13.20 -16.05
CA ILE A 25 15.20 12.36 -16.52
C ILE A 25 14.79 11.77 -17.86
N GLY A 26 15.51 12.10 -18.94
CA GLY A 26 15.17 11.63 -20.28
C GLY A 26 13.74 12.02 -20.69
N GLY A 27 12.96 11.06 -21.20
CA GLY A 27 11.54 11.18 -21.51
C GLY A 27 10.58 10.93 -20.34
N GLY A 28 11.09 10.68 -19.12
CA GLY A 28 10.27 10.34 -17.95
C GLY A 28 9.76 8.89 -17.94
N PRO A 29 9.11 8.44 -16.85
CA PRO A 29 8.62 7.06 -16.73
C PRO A 29 7.32 6.86 -17.52
N GLY A 30 7.37 6.03 -18.56
CA GLY A 30 6.28 5.81 -19.53
C GLY A 30 5.48 4.51 -19.37
N SER A 31 5.72 3.68 -18.34
CA SER A 31 5.07 2.37 -18.18
C SER A 31 3.78 2.38 -17.35
N SER A 32 2.98 3.46 -17.44
CA SER A 32 1.80 3.68 -16.58
C SER A 32 2.17 3.64 -15.08
N TRP A 33 1.18 3.61 -14.18
CA TRP A 33 1.40 3.51 -12.73
C TRP A 33 1.68 2.07 -12.25
N THR A 34 1.40 1.07 -13.10
CA THR A 34 1.57 -0.36 -12.76
C THR A 34 2.91 -0.95 -13.20
N PHE A 35 3.69 -0.27 -14.05
CA PHE A 35 5.03 -0.70 -14.48
C PHE A 35 5.13 -2.15 -14.97
N TYR A 36 4.17 -2.62 -15.76
CA TYR A 36 4.17 -4.01 -16.23
C TYR A 36 5.37 -4.35 -17.15
N PRO A 37 6.12 -5.43 -16.84
CA PRO A 37 7.03 -6.04 -17.80
C PRO A 37 6.22 -6.72 -18.93
N PRO A 38 6.77 -6.82 -20.16
CA PRO A 38 8.13 -6.43 -20.55
C PRO A 38 8.29 -4.93 -20.83
N LEU A 39 7.22 -4.14 -20.90
CA LEU A 39 7.30 -2.72 -21.27
C LEU A 39 8.19 -1.91 -20.30
N SER A 40 8.11 -2.21 -19.00
CA SER A 40 8.95 -1.58 -17.97
C SER A 40 10.41 -2.03 -17.98
N VAL A 41 10.77 -3.05 -18.75
CA VAL A 41 12.17 -3.52 -18.89
C VAL A 41 12.71 -3.10 -20.25
N GLU A 42 12.07 -3.54 -21.34
CA GLU A 42 12.54 -3.32 -22.72
C GLU A 42 12.12 -1.96 -23.29
N GLY A 43 10.97 -1.42 -22.86
CA GLY A 43 10.37 -0.20 -23.40
C GLY A 43 10.70 1.09 -22.66
N GLN A 44 11.49 1.01 -21.58
CA GLN A 44 11.89 2.16 -20.74
C GLN A 44 13.39 2.10 -20.40
N PRO A 45 14.30 2.21 -21.38
CA PRO A 45 15.73 2.01 -21.14
C PRO A 45 16.39 3.11 -20.27
N GLU A 46 15.69 4.22 -20.05
CA GLU A 46 16.23 5.37 -19.31
C GLU A 46 16.10 5.20 -17.78
N LEU A 47 16.93 5.96 -17.05
CA LEU A 47 16.98 5.96 -15.58
C LEU A 47 15.74 6.62 -14.92
N SER A 48 14.81 7.15 -15.70
CA SER A 48 13.57 7.76 -15.21
C SER A 48 12.76 6.75 -14.40
N LEU A 49 12.55 5.54 -14.94
CA LEU A 49 11.81 4.50 -14.26
C LEU A 49 12.56 3.96 -13.03
N ASP A 50 13.90 3.86 -13.08
CA ASP A 50 14.69 3.45 -11.91
C ASP A 50 14.55 4.45 -10.76
N THR A 51 14.58 5.75 -11.08
CA THR A 51 14.40 6.83 -10.10
C THR A 51 12.99 6.83 -9.51
N MET A 52 11.97 6.60 -10.34
CA MET A 52 10.58 6.41 -9.89
C MET A 52 10.47 5.22 -8.94
N ILE A 53 11.03 4.05 -9.30
CA ILE A 53 10.97 2.85 -8.46
C ILE A 53 11.71 3.06 -7.13
N LEU A 54 12.86 3.71 -7.13
CA LEU A 54 13.57 4.05 -5.88
C LEU A 54 12.76 5.04 -5.02
N GLY A 55 12.03 5.98 -5.63
CA GLY A 55 11.08 6.84 -4.93
C GLY A 55 9.96 6.04 -4.28
N LEU A 56 9.42 5.03 -4.97
CA LEU A 56 8.37 4.15 -4.44
C LEU A 56 8.86 3.25 -3.29
N HIS A 57 10.10 2.75 -3.35
CA HIS A 57 10.71 2.08 -2.19
C HIS A 57 10.84 3.05 -1.00
N THR A 58 11.27 4.28 -1.26
CA THR A 58 11.46 5.31 -0.23
C THR A 58 10.14 5.65 0.47
N VAL A 59 9.04 5.85 -0.27
CA VAL A 59 7.73 6.09 0.35
C VAL A 59 7.19 4.84 1.06
N GLY A 60 7.48 3.64 0.53
CA GLY A 60 7.13 2.36 1.17
C GLY A 60 7.81 2.17 2.53
N ILE A 61 9.08 2.56 2.66
CA ILE A 61 9.77 2.58 3.97
C ILE A 61 9.07 3.58 4.91
N GLY A 62 8.76 4.78 4.43
CA GLY A 62 8.04 5.79 5.20
C GLY A 62 6.69 5.28 5.72
N SER A 63 5.89 4.64 4.87
CA SER A 63 4.56 4.13 5.23
C SER A 63 4.64 2.95 6.22
N LEU A 64 5.61 2.05 6.06
CA LEU A 64 5.85 0.95 7.01
C LEU A 64 6.24 1.45 8.40
N LEU A 65 7.14 2.43 8.48
CA LEU A 65 7.53 3.06 9.76
C LEU A 65 6.33 3.73 10.45
N GLY A 66 5.49 4.43 9.68
CA GLY A 66 4.26 5.04 10.18
C GLY A 66 3.24 3.99 10.66
N ALA A 67 3.02 2.94 9.87
CA ALA A 67 2.10 1.86 10.18
C ALA A 67 2.47 1.12 11.48
N ILE A 68 3.75 0.72 11.62
CA ILE A 68 4.25 0.09 12.85
C ILE A 68 4.07 1.03 14.05
N ASN A 69 4.36 2.32 13.87
CA ASN A 69 4.17 3.33 14.92
C ASN A 69 2.70 3.41 15.36
N PHE A 70 1.75 3.50 14.42
CA PHE A 70 0.33 3.57 14.75
C PHE A 70 -0.24 2.29 15.35
N MET A 71 0.19 1.10 14.87
CA MET A 71 -0.22 -0.17 15.48
C MET A 71 0.21 -0.24 16.95
N VAL A 72 1.49 0.02 17.23
CA VAL A 72 2.03 -0.07 18.60
C VAL A 72 1.45 1.01 19.50
N THR A 73 1.29 2.25 19.01
CA THR A 73 0.63 3.32 19.78
C THR A 73 -0.82 2.96 20.11
N THR A 74 -1.58 2.48 19.13
CA THR A 74 -2.97 2.08 19.35
C THR A 74 -3.08 0.92 20.32
N GLN A 75 -2.15 -0.04 20.32
CA GLN A 75 -2.19 -1.19 21.22
C GLN A 75 -1.73 -0.86 22.65
N ASN A 76 -0.65 -0.08 22.80
CA ASN A 76 0.08 0.02 24.08
C ASN A 76 -0.04 1.40 24.76
N MET A 77 -0.53 2.43 24.07
CA MET A 77 -0.59 3.80 24.60
C MET A 77 -2.02 4.33 24.75
N ARG A 78 -3.03 3.45 24.80
CA ARG A 78 -4.39 3.85 25.17
C ARG A 78 -4.44 4.25 26.65
N SER A 79 -5.40 5.11 26.98
CA SER A 79 -5.76 5.33 28.38
C SER A 79 -6.19 4.01 29.02
N THR A 80 -5.82 3.79 30.28
CA THR A 80 -6.19 2.59 31.03
C THR A 80 -7.70 2.41 31.18
N ALA A 81 -8.46 3.50 31.04
CA ALA A 81 -9.92 3.49 31.07
C ALA A 81 -10.59 3.13 29.73
N VAL A 82 -9.82 2.94 28.64
CA VAL A 82 -10.35 2.71 27.29
C VAL A 82 -9.93 1.34 26.76
N THR A 83 -10.88 0.43 26.64
CA THR A 83 -10.69 -0.87 26.01
C THR A 83 -10.72 -0.77 24.48
N LEU A 84 -10.29 -1.82 23.77
CA LEU A 84 -10.26 -1.80 22.29
C LEU A 84 -11.67 -1.68 21.67
N ASP A 85 -12.68 -2.28 22.28
CA ASP A 85 -14.07 -2.16 21.83
C ASP A 85 -14.65 -0.75 22.02
N GLN A 86 -14.00 0.11 22.81
CA GLN A 86 -14.43 1.47 23.12
C GLN A 86 -13.71 2.55 22.31
N ILE A 87 -12.67 2.23 21.55
CA ILE A 87 -12.00 3.24 20.71
C ILE A 87 -12.91 3.70 19.57
N SER A 88 -12.69 4.93 19.11
CA SER A 88 -13.48 5.52 18.04
C SER A 88 -13.30 4.79 16.70
N MET A 89 -14.24 5.00 15.77
CA MET A 89 -14.16 4.36 14.45
C MET A 89 -12.96 4.85 13.64
N PHE A 90 -12.55 6.11 13.83
CA PHE A 90 -11.32 6.63 13.24
C PHE A 90 -10.07 5.88 13.71
N VAL A 91 -9.95 5.58 15.01
CA VAL A 91 -8.79 4.84 15.54
C VAL A 91 -8.82 3.38 15.05
N TRP A 92 -9.99 2.72 15.05
CA TRP A 92 -10.14 1.37 14.50
C TRP A 92 -9.72 1.27 13.03
N THR A 93 -10.23 2.16 12.19
CA THR A 93 -9.91 2.16 10.75
C THR A 93 -8.45 2.55 10.47
N SER A 94 -7.86 3.44 11.26
CA SER A 94 -6.42 3.75 11.20
C SER A 94 -5.55 2.56 11.60
N TYR A 95 -5.97 1.79 12.60
CA TYR A 95 -5.30 0.56 13.01
C TYR A 95 -5.34 -0.50 11.91
N LEU A 96 -6.49 -0.72 11.28
CA LEU A 96 -6.64 -1.67 10.17
C LEU A 96 -5.86 -1.24 8.92
N THR A 97 -5.83 0.06 8.64
CA THR A 97 -4.99 0.64 7.58
C THR A 97 -3.51 0.31 7.82
N SER A 98 -3.05 0.47 9.06
CA SER A 98 -1.68 0.15 9.44
C SER A 98 -1.37 -1.35 9.31
N PHE A 99 -2.31 -2.21 9.69
CA PHE A 99 -2.20 -3.65 9.49
C PHE A 99 -2.04 -4.02 8.00
N LEU A 100 -2.87 -3.45 7.13
CA LEU A 100 -2.79 -3.68 5.69
C LEU A 100 -1.45 -3.21 5.11
N LEU A 101 -0.96 -2.02 5.50
CA LEU A 101 0.34 -1.51 5.05
C LEU A 101 1.50 -2.43 5.42
N VAL A 102 1.52 -2.95 6.65
CA VAL A 102 2.56 -3.90 7.10
C VAL A 102 2.55 -5.19 6.29
N LEU A 103 1.36 -5.64 5.87
CA LEU A 103 1.19 -6.86 5.10
C LEU A 103 1.52 -6.67 3.61
N SER A 104 1.05 -5.58 3.00
CA SER A 104 1.02 -5.42 1.54
C SER A 104 2.26 -4.73 0.96
N VAL A 105 2.80 -3.72 1.66
CA VAL A 105 3.93 -2.90 1.16
C VAL A 105 5.20 -3.72 0.92
N PRO A 106 5.59 -4.70 1.77
CA PRO A 106 6.78 -5.52 1.50
C PRO A 106 6.70 -6.32 0.19
N ILE A 107 5.49 -6.70 -0.23
CA ILE A 107 5.27 -7.47 -1.46
C ILE A 107 5.46 -6.59 -2.69
N LEU A 108 4.98 -5.34 -2.65
CA LEU A 108 5.31 -4.35 -3.69
C LEU A 108 6.81 -4.12 -3.75
N ALA A 109 7.46 -3.91 -2.60
CA ALA A 109 8.91 -3.68 -2.55
C ALA A 109 9.68 -4.84 -3.18
N GLY A 110 9.29 -6.09 -2.90
CA GLY A 110 9.87 -7.27 -3.55
C GLY A 110 9.67 -7.27 -5.07
N SER A 111 8.45 -6.99 -5.54
CA SER A 111 8.14 -6.94 -6.98
C SER A 111 8.94 -5.85 -7.71
N LEU A 112 9.07 -4.68 -7.09
CA LEU A 112 9.81 -3.56 -7.65
C LEU A 112 11.33 -3.78 -7.60
N LEU A 113 11.84 -4.47 -6.57
CA LEU A 113 13.24 -4.87 -6.49
C LEU A 113 13.59 -5.85 -7.62
N PHE A 114 12.77 -6.88 -7.85
CA PHE A 114 12.98 -7.80 -8.98
C PHE A 114 12.98 -7.05 -10.32
N LEU A 115 12.10 -6.06 -10.48
CA LEU A 115 12.07 -5.24 -11.69
C LEU A 115 13.35 -4.41 -11.85
N LEU A 116 13.87 -3.79 -10.78
CA LEU A 116 15.16 -3.09 -10.81
C LEU A 116 16.32 -4.03 -11.16
N LEU A 117 16.30 -5.26 -10.65
CA LEU A 117 17.32 -6.27 -10.95
C LEU A 117 17.27 -6.70 -12.42
N ASP A 118 16.07 -6.91 -12.98
CA ASP A 118 15.91 -7.27 -14.40
C ASP A 118 16.37 -6.13 -15.32
N ARG A 119 16.16 -4.88 -14.90
CA ARG A 119 16.59 -3.68 -15.64
C ARG A 119 18.10 -3.44 -15.58
N ASN A 120 18.74 -3.67 -14.42
CA ASN A 120 20.09 -3.14 -14.16
C ASN A 120 21.16 -4.20 -13.87
N PHE A 121 20.77 -5.44 -13.53
CA PHE A 121 21.69 -6.48 -13.03
C PHE A 121 21.64 -7.78 -13.82
N ASN A 122 21.06 -7.76 -15.04
CA ASN A 122 20.95 -8.93 -15.93
C ASN A 122 20.23 -10.14 -15.31
N THR A 123 19.34 -9.92 -14.32
CA THR A 123 18.45 -10.99 -13.85
C THR A 123 17.31 -11.23 -14.84
N SER A 124 16.45 -12.21 -14.55
CA SER A 124 15.36 -12.61 -15.45
C SER A 124 14.12 -13.10 -14.70
N PHE A 125 13.67 -12.37 -13.68
CA PHE A 125 12.45 -12.70 -12.95
C PHE A 125 11.20 -12.63 -13.85
N TYR A 126 11.15 -11.64 -14.75
CA TYR A 126 9.99 -11.35 -15.60
C TYR A 126 10.26 -11.54 -17.10
N ASP A 127 11.46 -11.97 -17.50
CA ASP A 127 11.81 -12.20 -18.91
C ASP A 127 11.47 -13.62 -19.38
N THR A 128 10.43 -13.75 -20.22
CA THR A 128 9.99 -15.04 -20.77
C THR A 128 11.04 -15.74 -21.64
N LYS A 129 11.97 -14.99 -22.26
CA LYS A 129 13.04 -15.57 -23.10
C LYS A 129 14.08 -16.31 -22.26
N LYS A 130 14.15 -16.03 -20.96
CA LYS A 130 15.11 -16.60 -20.00
C LYS A 130 14.45 -17.42 -18.89
N GLY A 131 13.15 -17.72 -19.02
CA GLY A 131 12.40 -18.55 -18.07
C GLY A 131 11.66 -17.78 -16.97
N GLY A 132 11.71 -16.45 -16.97
CA GLY A 132 10.88 -15.59 -16.11
C GLY A 132 9.42 -15.52 -16.56
N ASN A 133 8.57 -14.88 -15.74
CA ASN A 133 7.14 -14.77 -16.02
C ASN A 133 6.57 -13.38 -15.66
N PRO A 134 6.15 -12.55 -16.65
CA PRO A 134 5.48 -11.28 -16.39
C PRO A 134 4.21 -11.39 -15.53
N LEU A 135 3.52 -12.54 -15.55
CA LEU A 135 2.33 -12.76 -14.71
C LEU A 135 2.68 -12.78 -13.22
N LEU A 136 3.90 -13.19 -12.85
CA LEU A 136 4.40 -13.07 -11.48
C LEU A 136 4.37 -11.61 -11.01
N TYR A 137 4.78 -10.67 -11.86
CA TYR A 137 4.71 -9.24 -11.54
C TYR A 137 3.26 -8.83 -11.25
N GLN A 138 2.31 -9.23 -12.10
CA GLN A 138 0.90 -8.87 -11.91
C GLN A 138 0.35 -9.42 -10.58
N HIS A 139 0.65 -10.67 -10.23
CA HIS A 139 0.23 -11.22 -8.95
C HIS A 139 0.80 -10.45 -7.77
N LEU A 140 2.11 -10.15 -7.76
CA LEU A 140 2.75 -9.42 -6.67
C LEU A 140 2.24 -7.98 -6.58
N PHE A 141 2.14 -7.30 -7.72
CA PHE A 141 1.64 -5.93 -7.79
C PHE A 141 0.20 -5.83 -7.30
N TRP A 142 -0.69 -6.72 -7.75
CA TRP A 142 -2.11 -6.66 -7.34
C TRP A 142 -2.37 -7.19 -5.95
N PHE A 143 -1.58 -8.15 -5.46
CA PHE A 143 -1.61 -8.53 -4.05
C PHE A 143 -1.35 -7.31 -3.16
N PHE A 144 -0.48 -6.39 -3.58
CA PHE A 144 -0.36 -5.08 -2.94
C PHE A 144 -1.53 -4.14 -3.29
N GLY A 145 -1.81 -3.99 -4.59
CA GLY A 145 -2.63 -2.91 -5.12
C GLY A 145 -4.10 -2.97 -4.68
N HIS A 146 -4.65 -4.18 -4.44
CA HIS A 146 -6.01 -4.28 -3.95
C HIS A 146 -6.16 -3.94 -2.45
N PRO A 147 -5.32 -4.45 -1.53
CA PRO A 147 -5.21 -3.91 -0.19
C PRO A 147 -4.96 -2.40 -0.15
N GLU A 148 -4.17 -1.85 -1.06
CA GLU A 148 -3.85 -0.40 -1.07
C GLU A 148 -5.10 0.47 -1.31
N VAL A 149 -6.05 0.05 -2.15
CA VAL A 149 -7.31 0.81 -2.28
C VAL A 149 -8.15 0.77 -0.99
N TYR A 150 -8.00 -0.27 -0.17
CA TYR A 150 -8.62 -0.31 1.17
C TYR A 150 -7.87 0.54 2.20
N VAL A 151 -6.54 0.61 2.11
CA VAL A 151 -5.71 1.55 2.91
C VAL A 151 -6.19 2.99 2.71
N ILE A 152 -6.61 3.36 1.50
CA ILE A 152 -7.15 4.69 1.19
C ILE A 152 -8.56 4.88 1.77
N ILE A 153 -9.46 3.90 1.63
CA ILE A 153 -10.88 4.10 1.98
C ILE A 153 -11.19 3.91 3.47
N LEU A 154 -10.47 3.04 4.19
CA LEU A 154 -10.74 2.75 5.60
C LEU A 154 -10.68 4.01 6.48
N PRO A 155 -9.64 4.86 6.43
CA PRO A 155 -9.61 6.09 7.22
C PRO A 155 -10.76 7.04 6.88
N VAL A 156 -11.22 7.05 5.62
CA VAL A 156 -12.38 7.84 5.19
C VAL A 156 -13.64 7.36 5.89
N PHE A 157 -13.86 6.03 6.00
CA PHE A 157 -14.98 5.49 6.79
C PHE A 157 -14.91 5.95 8.26
N GLY A 158 -13.72 5.97 8.83
CA GLY A 158 -13.48 6.51 10.17
C GLY A 158 -13.88 7.97 10.29
N ILE A 159 -13.35 8.84 9.42
CA ILE A 159 -13.63 10.28 9.40
C ILE A 159 -15.14 10.55 9.23
N ILE A 160 -15.80 9.88 8.28
CA ILE A 160 -17.24 10.03 8.07
C ILE A 160 -18.03 9.58 9.29
N SER A 161 -17.61 8.51 9.95
CA SER A 161 -18.25 8.04 11.18
C SER A 161 -18.19 9.11 12.28
N GLU A 162 -17.02 9.70 12.52
CA GLU A 162 -16.88 10.79 13.51
C GLU A 162 -17.69 12.04 13.10
N ALA A 163 -17.70 12.38 11.81
CA ALA A 163 -18.47 13.51 11.31
C ALA A 163 -19.98 13.31 11.48
N VAL A 164 -20.51 12.11 11.20
CA VAL A 164 -21.93 11.78 11.42
C VAL A 164 -22.27 11.85 12.90
N LEU A 165 -21.42 11.31 13.78
CA LEU A 165 -21.63 11.37 15.23
C LEU A 165 -21.78 12.82 15.69
N PHE A 166 -20.85 13.69 15.26
CA PHE A 166 -20.84 15.11 15.60
C PHE A 166 -22.03 15.88 15.00
N LEU A 167 -22.27 15.75 13.69
CA LEU A 167 -23.29 16.54 12.99
C LEU A 167 -24.73 16.14 13.35
N THR A 168 -24.94 14.93 13.85
CA THR A 168 -26.27 14.45 14.27
C THR A 168 -26.51 14.54 15.77
N ASP A 169 -25.55 15.08 16.53
CA ASP A 169 -25.61 15.25 17.99
C ASP A 169 -26.02 13.96 18.72
N LYS A 170 -25.42 12.83 18.30
CA LYS A 170 -25.67 11.53 18.90
C LYS A 170 -24.57 11.19 19.91
N ASP A 171 -24.95 10.52 21.00
CA ASP A 171 -23.99 10.02 21.98
C ASP A 171 -23.13 8.85 21.45
N ARG A 172 -23.64 8.11 20.46
CA ARG A 172 -22.96 6.95 19.87
C ARG A 172 -23.39 6.66 18.45
N LEU A 173 -22.51 5.99 17.71
CA LEU A 173 -22.81 5.45 16.40
C LEU A 173 -23.79 4.27 16.53
N PHE A 174 -24.72 4.20 15.58
CA PHE A 174 -25.62 3.05 15.49
C PHE A 174 -24.83 1.82 15.05
N GLY A 175 -24.85 0.76 15.86
CA GLY A 175 -24.21 -0.51 15.52
C GLY A 175 -22.68 -0.47 15.45
N GLN A 176 -22.01 0.34 16.29
CA GLN A 176 -20.55 0.49 16.28
C GLN A 176 -19.79 -0.85 16.27
N THR A 177 -20.20 -1.82 17.10
CA THR A 177 -19.61 -3.16 17.11
C THR A 177 -19.68 -3.83 15.74
N SER A 178 -20.85 -3.79 15.08
CA SER A 178 -21.03 -4.33 13.72
C SER A 178 -20.18 -3.59 12.70
N MET A 179 -20.05 -2.26 12.82
CA MET A 179 -19.17 -1.46 11.95
C MET A 179 -17.69 -1.83 12.13
N THR A 180 -17.25 -2.09 13.36
CA THR A 180 -15.90 -2.57 13.64
C THR A 180 -15.65 -3.92 12.97
N PHE A 181 -16.55 -4.89 13.17
CA PHE A 181 -16.41 -6.21 12.53
C PHE A 181 -16.48 -6.13 10.99
N ALA A 182 -17.34 -5.28 10.43
CA ALA A 182 -17.38 -5.05 9.00
C ALA A 182 -16.04 -4.50 8.49
N SER A 183 -15.43 -3.55 9.20
CA SER A 183 -14.13 -2.99 8.84
C SER A 183 -13.01 -4.04 8.92
N ILE A 184 -13.02 -4.89 9.95
CA ILE A 184 -12.09 -6.02 10.07
C ILE A 184 -12.23 -6.97 8.88
N TRP A 185 -13.46 -7.33 8.51
CA TRP A 185 -13.71 -8.22 7.37
C TRP A 185 -13.30 -7.60 6.04
N ILE A 186 -13.50 -6.29 5.84
CA ILE A 186 -12.99 -5.58 4.66
C ILE A 186 -11.46 -5.71 4.59
N ALA A 187 -10.76 -5.49 5.70
CA ALA A 187 -9.30 -5.62 5.73
C ALA A 187 -8.84 -7.06 5.44
N VAL A 188 -9.46 -8.06 6.05
CA VAL A 188 -9.07 -9.48 5.85
C VAL A 188 -9.39 -9.94 4.43
N LEU A 189 -10.64 -9.79 3.97
CA LEU A 189 -11.06 -10.26 2.65
C LEU A 189 -10.41 -9.46 1.51
N GLY A 190 -10.07 -8.19 1.75
CA GLY A 190 -9.33 -7.38 0.79
C GLY A 190 -7.96 -7.95 0.41
N THR A 191 -7.40 -8.86 1.22
CA THR A 191 -6.14 -9.56 0.90
C THR A 191 -6.33 -10.83 0.06
N SER A 192 -7.57 -11.21 -0.25
CA SER A 192 -7.89 -12.49 -0.92
C SER A 192 -8.52 -12.34 -2.31
N VAL A 193 -8.73 -11.11 -2.79
CA VAL A 193 -9.51 -10.87 -4.03
C VAL A 193 -8.72 -10.17 -5.13
N TRP A 194 -7.39 -10.07 -5.00
CA TRP A 194 -6.56 -9.32 -5.96
C TRP A 194 -6.61 -9.87 -7.39
N GLY A 195 -6.91 -11.16 -7.56
CA GLY A 195 -7.02 -11.82 -8.87
C GLY A 195 -8.06 -11.20 -9.79
N HIS A 196 -9.02 -10.44 -9.27
CA HIS A 196 -10.03 -9.75 -10.09
C HIS A 196 -9.46 -8.69 -11.04
N HIS A 197 -8.23 -8.23 -10.80
CA HIS A 197 -7.52 -7.31 -11.70
C HIS A 197 -6.82 -8.04 -12.85
N MET A 198 -6.89 -9.37 -12.85
CA MET A 198 -6.14 -10.26 -13.74
C MET A 198 -7.06 -11.22 -14.51
N TYR A 199 -8.38 -10.97 -14.55
CA TYR A 199 -9.33 -11.87 -15.22
C TYR A 199 -9.06 -12.06 -16.71
N THR A 200 -8.45 -11.08 -17.37
CA THR A 200 -8.06 -11.19 -18.78
C THR A 200 -6.64 -11.72 -18.98
N ALA A 201 -5.97 -12.16 -17.91
CA ALA A 201 -4.59 -12.65 -17.95
C ALA A 201 -4.49 -14.16 -18.27
N GLY A 202 -5.62 -14.85 -18.49
CA GLY A 202 -5.64 -16.28 -18.81
C GLY A 202 -5.46 -17.18 -17.60
N LEU A 203 -6.00 -16.79 -16.44
CA LEU A 203 -6.08 -17.64 -15.25
C LEU A 203 -7.04 -18.81 -15.49
N ASP A 204 -6.92 -19.85 -14.66
CA ASP A 204 -7.84 -20.99 -14.65
C ASP A 204 -9.30 -20.53 -14.38
N ILE A 205 -10.26 -21.37 -14.74
CA ILE A 205 -11.69 -21.05 -14.64
C ILE A 205 -12.19 -21.16 -13.18
N ASP A 206 -11.52 -21.97 -12.36
CA ASP A 206 -11.85 -22.24 -10.96
C ASP A 206 -11.23 -21.20 -10.00
#